data_AF-A0A1F6K7I1-F1
#
_entry.id   AF-A0A1F6K7I1-F1
#
_cell.length_a   1.000
_cell.length_b   1.000
_cell.length_c   1.000
_cell.angle_alpha   90.00
_cell.angle_beta   90.00
_cell.angle_gamma   90.00
#
_symmetry.space_group_name_H-M   'P 1'
#
loop_
_entity.id
_entity.type
_entity.pdbx_description
1 polymer ?
#
loop_
_entity_poly.entity_id
_entity_poly.type
_entity_poly.pdbx_seq_one_letter_code
_entity_poly.pdbx_strand_id
1 'polypeptide(L)'
;MIILVLFAFLAGVITILSPCILPILPIVLSGSLTGDAKRPFGVIVGFIASFTFFTLFLASIVKATGVSADLLRTISVFIVLGFGISLLIPKAQVLMERLFTTLANRQSSTTQRTGFSGGIFLGISLGIVWAPCVGPILASIITLAIVSKVNFETFLITLAYSVGTAIPMLAVIWGGRSLLQKHPWFLRNSAKIQKIFGIFMIVTALAIFTNTDRKFQAFILEKFPLYGTNLTRFEDVPLVKDQLEKLEQKSDDDRKEGKTITDMFGGSVSAPDFIAGGQWFNSEPLSIKNLRGKVILVDFWTYTCINCIRTLPYLKAWHQKYSDKGLVIIGVHTPEFEFEKNPQNVEKAIKDFGIEYPVMQDNEYATWRVYANRYWPAKYFIDKNGKIRSSHFGEGAYDESEKMIQDLLAEAGSEVTDIAINNPLYQIGAKTPELYLGYERMGYLVESQRVSKNQYQMYAAPPSLPLHRFAFVGSWKIEKERAMPKKGASLSLHFEAKDVFLVMRSQASASKVRVLLNEKPVDQKIQGEDIKNGVVTVSDDRLYKLIRLSSSGSHVLTLEFLDDGIELYASTFG
;
A
#
# COMPACT_ATOMS: atom_id res chain seq x y z
N MET A 1 -17.22 3.27 8.97
CA MET A 1 -17.94 4.38 8.29
C MET A 1 -17.97 5.67 9.09
N ILE A 2 -18.51 5.70 10.32
CA ILE A 2 -18.57 6.94 11.14
C ILE A 2 -17.19 7.57 11.35
N ILE A 3 -16.16 6.75 11.61
CA ILE A 3 -14.78 7.22 11.78
C ILE A 3 -14.23 7.87 10.50
N LEU A 4 -14.44 7.26 9.33
CA LEU A 4 -14.01 7.82 8.04
C LEU A 4 -14.70 9.14 7.73
N VAL A 5 -16.00 9.24 8.04
CA VAL A 5 -16.79 10.46 7.93
C VAL A 5 -16.24 11.55 8.87
N LEU A 6 -15.89 11.19 10.11
CA LEU A 6 -15.28 12.11 11.08
C LEU A 6 -13.89 12.58 10.62
N PHE A 7 -13.05 11.68 10.11
CA PHE A 7 -11.74 12.05 9.56
C PHE A 7 -11.87 12.96 8.34
N ALA A 8 -12.80 12.66 7.43
CA ALA A 8 -13.07 13.51 6.28
C ALA A 8 -13.54 14.91 6.71
N PHE A 9 -14.41 14.98 7.72
CA PHE A 9 -14.83 16.24 8.32
C PHE A 9 -13.66 17.03 8.92
N LEU A 10 -12.81 16.39 9.73
CA LEU A 10 -11.63 17.03 10.34
C LEU A 10 -10.58 17.46 9.31
N ALA A 11 -10.30 16.62 8.32
CA ALA A 11 -9.44 16.98 7.20
C ALA A 11 -9.97 18.22 6.49
N GLY A 12 -11.28 18.27 6.29
CA GLY A 12 -11.95 19.44 5.76
C GLY A 12 -11.73 20.72 6.58
N VAL A 13 -11.85 20.64 7.91
CA VAL A 13 -11.59 21.78 8.79
C VAL A 13 -10.15 22.29 8.63
N ILE A 14 -9.17 21.38 8.50
CA ILE A 14 -7.75 21.73 8.35
C ILE A 14 -7.48 22.37 6.98
N THR A 15 -8.21 21.97 5.94
CA THR A 15 -8.02 22.49 4.57
C THR A 15 -8.16 24.01 4.48
N ILE A 16 -8.84 24.70 5.41
CA ILE A 16 -8.91 26.18 5.40
C ILE A 16 -7.53 26.85 5.49
N LEU A 17 -6.54 26.17 6.07
CA LEU A 17 -5.15 26.62 6.15
C LEU A 17 -4.39 26.48 4.83
N SER A 18 -5.01 25.88 3.81
CA SER A 18 -4.39 25.68 2.50
C SER A 18 -4.04 27.03 1.86
N PRO A 19 -2.81 27.16 1.30
CA PRO A 19 -2.35 28.39 0.67
C PRO A 19 -3.21 28.85 -0.52
N CYS A 20 -4.11 27.99 -1.03
CA CYS A 20 -5.03 28.31 -2.10
C CYS A 20 -6.28 29.09 -1.64
N ILE A 21 -6.64 29.06 -0.34
CA ILE A 21 -7.88 29.69 0.17
C ILE A 21 -7.61 31.09 0.71
N LEU A 22 -6.47 31.26 1.38
CA LEU A 22 -6.06 32.52 1.99
C LEU A 22 -6.05 33.74 1.04
N PRO A 23 -5.61 33.65 -0.23
CA PRO A 23 -5.65 34.79 -1.15
C PRO A 23 -7.07 35.20 -1.60
N ILE A 24 -8.04 34.30 -1.56
CA ILE A 24 -9.45 34.55 -1.96
C ILE A 24 -10.25 35.14 -0.80
N LEU A 25 -9.80 34.90 0.44
CA LEU A 25 -10.45 35.36 1.65
C LEU A 25 -10.78 36.86 1.68
N PRO A 26 -9.88 37.79 1.26
CA PRO A 26 -10.20 39.22 1.23
C PRO A 26 -11.34 39.56 0.26
N ILE A 27 -11.42 38.85 -0.87
CA ILE A 27 -12.45 39.07 -1.90
C ILE A 27 -13.80 38.59 -1.37
N VAL A 28 -13.85 37.40 -0.79
CA VAL A 28 -15.06 36.84 -0.16
C VAL A 28 -15.53 37.72 0.99
N LEU A 29 -14.61 38.22 1.82
CA LEU A 29 -14.92 39.15 2.89
C LEU A 29 -15.49 40.47 2.36
N SER A 30 -14.89 41.07 1.32
CA SER A 30 -15.42 42.28 0.67
C SER A 30 -16.81 42.08 0.04
N GLY A 31 -17.06 40.92 -0.57
CA GLY A 31 -18.36 40.56 -1.14
C GLY A 31 -19.42 40.24 -0.09
N SER A 32 -19.01 39.82 1.11
CA SER A 32 -19.90 39.52 2.24
C SER A 32 -20.27 40.76 3.06
N LEU A 33 -19.49 41.84 2.98
CA LEU A 33 -19.77 43.12 3.65
C LEU A 33 -20.90 43.90 2.99
N THR A 34 -21.16 43.68 1.70
CA THR A 34 -22.11 44.45 0.87
C THR A 34 -23.50 43.79 0.74
N GLY A 35 -23.87 42.84 1.61
CA GLY A 35 -25.14 42.10 1.50
C GLY A 35 -25.81 41.71 2.82
N ASP A 36 -27.06 41.21 2.68
CA ASP A 36 -27.94 40.81 3.78
C ASP A 36 -27.33 39.73 4.69
N ALA A 37 -27.81 39.65 5.94
CA ALA A 37 -27.38 38.67 6.93
C ALA A 37 -27.49 37.20 6.48
N LYS A 38 -28.35 36.91 5.48
CA LYS A 38 -28.55 35.57 4.91
C LYS A 38 -27.57 35.22 3.78
N ARG A 39 -26.80 36.17 3.26
CA ARG A 39 -25.88 35.95 2.13
C ARG A 39 -24.76 34.93 2.42
N PRO A 40 -24.10 34.92 3.61
CA PRO A 40 -23.08 33.94 3.95
C PRO A 40 -23.57 32.48 3.89
N PHE A 41 -24.79 32.22 4.35
CA PHE A 41 -25.40 30.89 4.26
C PHE A 41 -25.61 30.47 2.81
N GLY A 42 -25.99 31.40 1.93
CA GLY A 42 -26.10 31.14 0.50
C GLY A 42 -24.77 30.70 -0.11
N VAL A 43 -23.67 31.36 0.24
CA VAL A 43 -22.32 31.00 -0.22
C VAL A 43 -21.97 29.57 0.19
N ILE A 44 -22.25 29.19 1.43
CA ILE A 44 -21.93 27.85 1.93
C ILE A 44 -22.77 26.77 1.28
N VAL A 45 -24.08 26.98 1.15
CA VAL A 45 -24.97 25.99 0.51
C VAL A 45 -24.57 25.81 -0.95
N GLY A 46 -24.30 26.89 -1.68
CA GLY A 46 -23.82 26.83 -3.06
C GLY A 46 -22.47 26.11 -3.19
N PHE A 47 -21.56 26.34 -2.24
CA PHE A 47 -20.26 25.71 -2.19
C PHE A 47 -20.33 24.20 -1.90
N ILE A 48 -21.06 23.78 -0.86
CA ILE A 48 -21.21 22.36 -0.51
C ILE A 48 -21.85 21.60 -1.68
N ALA A 49 -22.91 22.15 -2.26
CA ALA A 49 -23.62 21.51 -3.37
C ALA A 49 -22.74 21.37 -4.62
N SER A 50 -22.08 22.47 -5.04
CA SER A 50 -21.22 22.44 -6.22
C SER A 50 -20.00 21.55 -6.02
N PHE A 51 -19.30 21.66 -4.88
CA PHE A 51 -18.10 20.86 -4.63
C PHE A 51 -18.42 19.36 -4.56
N THR A 52 -19.52 18.97 -3.88
CA THR A 52 -19.95 17.57 -3.83
C THR A 52 -20.31 17.05 -5.23
N PHE A 53 -21.10 17.82 -5.98
CA PHE A 53 -21.50 17.44 -7.34
C PHE A 53 -20.31 17.31 -8.28
N PHE A 54 -19.44 18.32 -8.36
CA PHE A 54 -18.27 18.31 -9.24
C PHE A 54 -17.26 17.23 -8.87
N THR A 55 -17.06 16.97 -7.58
CA THR A 55 -16.17 15.90 -7.12
C THR A 55 -16.66 14.53 -7.58
N LEU A 56 -17.96 14.24 -7.39
CA LEU A 56 -18.56 12.97 -7.80
C LEU A 56 -18.65 12.84 -9.33
N PHE A 57 -18.94 13.94 -10.02
CA PHE A 57 -18.96 13.98 -11.48
C PHE A 57 -17.58 13.72 -12.07
N LEU A 58 -16.54 14.37 -11.53
CA LEU A 58 -15.16 14.16 -11.94
C LEU A 58 -14.71 12.72 -11.65
N ALA A 59 -15.02 12.17 -10.48
CA ALA A 59 -14.72 10.78 -10.14
C ALA A 59 -15.39 9.80 -11.13
N SER A 60 -16.62 10.09 -11.55
CA SER A 60 -17.35 9.29 -12.54
C SER A 60 -16.71 9.37 -13.94
N ILE A 61 -16.28 10.56 -14.38
CA ILE A 61 -15.57 10.75 -15.64
C ILE A 61 -14.24 9.99 -15.63
N VAL A 62 -13.45 10.11 -14.57
CA VAL A 62 -12.15 9.43 -14.45
C VAL A 62 -12.33 7.92 -14.55
N LYS A 63 -13.35 7.39 -13.86
CA LYS A 63 -13.69 5.96 -13.95
C LYS A 63 -14.10 5.52 -15.35
N ALA A 64 -14.85 6.34 -16.08
CA ALA A 64 -15.30 6.01 -17.43
C ALA A 64 -14.21 6.15 -18.50
N THR A 65 -13.27 7.06 -18.31
CA THR A 65 -12.26 7.44 -19.32
C THR A 65 -10.87 6.87 -19.06
N GLY A 66 -10.61 6.32 -17.87
CA GLY A 66 -9.31 5.74 -17.51
C GLY A 66 -8.16 6.76 -17.50
N VAL A 67 -8.47 8.05 -17.34
CA VAL A 67 -7.48 9.13 -17.37
C VAL A 67 -6.45 8.95 -16.25
N SER A 68 -5.16 9.03 -16.60
CA SER A 68 -4.07 8.87 -15.63
C SER A 68 -4.10 9.98 -14.57
N ALA A 69 -3.83 9.60 -13.31
CA ALA A 69 -3.75 10.56 -12.20
C ALA A 69 -2.69 11.64 -12.44
N ASP A 70 -1.63 11.32 -13.18
CA ASP A 70 -0.59 12.27 -13.57
C ASP A 70 -1.11 13.34 -14.53
N LEU A 71 -1.97 13.00 -15.49
CA LEU A 71 -2.55 14.00 -16.41
C LEU A 71 -3.41 15.01 -15.63
N LEU A 72 -4.25 14.53 -14.72
CA LEU A 72 -5.06 15.40 -13.85
C LEU A 72 -4.17 16.31 -12.99
N ARG A 73 -3.12 15.75 -12.39
CA ARG A 73 -2.14 16.51 -11.61
C ARG A 73 -1.48 17.59 -12.45
N THR A 74 -1.04 17.28 -13.67
CA THR A 74 -0.42 18.25 -14.58
C THR A 74 -1.40 19.36 -14.98
N ILE A 75 -2.66 19.02 -15.28
CA ILE A 75 -3.70 20.04 -15.57
C ILE A 75 -3.90 20.96 -14.36
N SER A 76 -4.00 20.41 -13.14
CA SER A 76 -4.13 21.20 -11.92
C SER A 76 -2.93 22.13 -11.69
N VAL A 77 -1.71 21.68 -11.97
CA VAL A 77 -0.48 22.50 -11.88
C VAL A 77 -0.58 23.72 -12.79
N PHE A 78 -0.96 23.54 -14.07
CA PHE A 78 -1.07 24.66 -15.00
C PHE A 78 -2.16 25.65 -14.61
N ILE A 79 -3.30 25.16 -14.10
CA ILE A 79 -4.39 26.01 -13.60
C ILE A 79 -3.91 26.84 -12.40
N VAL A 80 -3.30 26.20 -11.39
CA VAL A 80 -2.81 26.88 -10.17
C VAL A 80 -1.71 27.89 -10.52
N LEU A 81 -0.80 27.53 -11.42
CA LEU A 81 0.24 28.42 -11.92
C LEU A 81 -0.36 29.66 -12.60
N GLY A 82 -1.37 29.47 -13.45
CA GLY A 82 -2.10 30.56 -14.10
C GLY A 82 -2.77 31.51 -13.11
N PHE A 83 -3.43 30.98 -12.08
CA PHE A 83 -4.01 31.79 -11.00
C PHE A 83 -2.95 32.54 -10.19
N GLY A 84 -1.83 31.88 -9.84
CA GLY A 84 -0.73 32.51 -9.13
C GLY A 84 -0.11 33.69 -9.89
N ILE A 85 0.11 33.52 -11.21
CA ILE A 85 0.62 34.59 -12.08
C ILE A 85 -0.39 35.73 -12.19
N SER A 86 -1.69 35.42 -12.27
CA SER A 86 -2.75 36.44 -12.30
C SER A 86 -2.76 37.30 -11.04
N LEU A 87 -2.37 36.79 -9.88
CA LEU A 87 -2.31 37.56 -8.62
C LEU A 87 -1.08 38.48 -8.54
N LEU A 88 -0.04 38.25 -9.34
CA LEU A 88 1.17 39.07 -9.37
C LEU A 88 1.05 40.30 -10.28
N ILE A 89 0.31 40.17 -11.39
CA ILE A 89 0.18 41.21 -12.42
C ILE A 89 -1.18 41.92 -12.27
N PRO A 90 -1.23 43.19 -11.83
CA PRO A 90 -2.49 43.92 -11.65
C PRO A 90 -3.33 44.03 -12.93
N LYS A 91 -2.68 44.12 -14.10
CA LYS A 91 -3.36 44.13 -15.40
C LYS A 91 -4.03 42.78 -15.73
N ALA A 92 -3.47 41.66 -15.25
CA ALA A 92 -4.04 40.34 -15.43
C ALA A 92 -5.27 40.14 -14.52
N GLN A 93 -5.29 40.72 -13.31
CA GLN A 93 -6.48 40.72 -12.45
C GLN A 93 -7.68 41.36 -13.15
N VAL A 94 -7.49 42.53 -13.77
CA VAL A 94 -8.55 43.23 -14.53
C VAL A 94 -8.98 42.44 -15.78
N LEU A 95 -8.06 41.76 -16.47
CA LEU A 95 -8.38 40.91 -17.61
C LEU A 95 -9.19 39.68 -17.19
N MET A 96 -8.80 39.02 -16.08
CA MET A 96 -9.53 37.90 -15.51
C MET A 96 -10.91 38.33 -15.03
N GLU A 97 -11.02 39.46 -14.33
CA GLU A 97 -12.31 40.04 -13.95
C GLU A 97 -13.19 40.31 -15.17
N ARG A 98 -12.63 40.79 -16.29
CA ARG A 98 -13.37 40.95 -17.56
C ARG A 98 -13.81 39.63 -18.16
N LEU A 99 -12.95 38.60 -18.14
CA LEU A 99 -13.27 37.26 -18.66
C LEU A 99 -14.37 36.58 -17.84
N PHE A 100 -14.25 36.63 -16.51
CA PHE A 100 -15.25 36.10 -15.58
C PHE A 100 -16.55 36.88 -15.64
N THR A 101 -16.51 38.20 -15.78
CA THR A 101 -17.72 39.01 -15.94
C THR A 101 -18.36 38.85 -17.31
N THR A 102 -17.62 38.54 -18.38
CA THR A 102 -18.24 38.18 -19.67
C THR A 102 -18.88 36.80 -19.62
N LEU A 103 -18.24 35.82 -18.96
CA LEU A 103 -18.85 34.50 -18.72
C LEU A 103 -20.08 34.59 -17.81
N ALA A 104 -20.00 35.40 -16.74
CA ALA A 104 -21.09 35.61 -15.80
C ALA A 104 -22.23 36.45 -16.39
N ASN A 105 -21.93 37.49 -17.18
CA ASN A 105 -22.95 38.34 -17.82
C ASN A 105 -23.69 37.63 -18.96
N ARG A 106 -23.10 36.60 -19.58
CA ARG A 106 -23.81 35.76 -20.56
C ARG A 106 -24.94 34.94 -19.93
N GLN A 107 -24.97 34.81 -18.60
CA GLN A 107 -25.98 34.07 -17.85
C GLN A 107 -26.71 34.92 -16.79
N SER A 108 -26.36 36.20 -16.65
CA SER A 108 -26.83 37.10 -15.58
C SER A 108 -27.28 38.46 -16.11
N SER A 109 -28.16 38.49 -17.12
CA SER A 109 -29.10 39.61 -17.24
C SER A 109 -30.26 39.33 -16.29
N THR A 110 -30.21 39.87 -15.06
CA THR A 110 -31.36 40.32 -14.22
C THR A 110 -30.95 40.34 -12.73
N THR A 111 -30.75 41.57 -12.23
CA THR A 111 -30.76 42.01 -10.82
C THR A 111 -29.52 41.70 -9.97
N GLN A 112 -28.94 42.76 -9.39
CA GLN A 112 -28.03 42.72 -8.24
C GLN A 112 -28.69 41.93 -7.09
N ARG A 113 -28.49 40.62 -7.04
CA ARG A 113 -28.98 39.77 -5.94
C ARG A 113 -28.07 39.98 -4.73
N THR A 114 -28.42 40.93 -3.86
CA THR A 114 -27.71 41.22 -2.60
C THR A 114 -28.04 40.25 -1.47
N GLY A 115 -28.99 39.33 -1.68
CA GLY A 115 -29.47 38.34 -0.71
C GLY A 115 -28.89 36.92 -0.85
N PHE A 116 -29.56 35.94 -0.24
CA PHE A 116 -29.16 34.52 -0.19
C PHE A 116 -28.82 33.91 -1.56
N SER A 117 -29.59 34.24 -2.59
CA SER A 117 -29.37 33.75 -3.96
C SER A 117 -28.08 34.27 -4.58
N GLY A 118 -27.68 35.51 -4.30
CA GLY A 118 -26.37 36.03 -4.70
C GLY A 118 -25.21 35.37 -3.96
N GLY A 119 -25.47 34.89 -2.74
CA GLY A 119 -24.55 34.01 -2.02
C GLY A 119 -24.35 32.68 -2.75
N ILE A 120 -25.43 32.01 -3.17
CA ILE A 120 -25.36 30.70 -3.85
C ILE A 120 -24.47 30.75 -5.10
N PHE A 121 -24.63 31.77 -5.95
CA PHE A 121 -23.81 31.89 -7.16
C PHE A 121 -22.33 32.08 -6.86
N LEU A 122 -22.00 32.91 -5.85
CA LEU A 122 -20.62 33.05 -5.39
C LEU A 122 -20.09 31.71 -4.83
N GLY A 123 -20.91 30.97 -4.09
CA GLY A 123 -20.58 29.64 -3.59
C GLY A 123 -20.29 28.62 -4.68
N ILE A 124 -21.11 28.59 -5.74
CA ILE A 124 -20.92 27.69 -6.89
C ILE A 124 -19.60 27.97 -7.63
N SER A 125 -19.33 29.25 -7.88
CA SER A 125 -18.07 29.66 -8.51
C SER A 125 -16.85 29.24 -7.67
N LEU A 126 -16.93 29.46 -6.35
CA LEU A 126 -15.88 29.05 -5.42
C LEU A 126 -15.68 27.53 -5.40
N GLY A 127 -16.75 26.72 -5.41
CA GLY A 127 -16.64 25.25 -5.40
C GLY A 127 -15.93 24.69 -6.64
N ILE A 128 -16.17 25.26 -7.82
CA ILE A 128 -15.52 24.84 -9.08
C ILE A 128 -14.03 25.17 -9.05
N VAL A 129 -13.67 26.39 -8.63
CA VAL A 129 -12.27 26.85 -8.54
C VAL A 129 -11.50 26.09 -7.47
N TRP A 130 -12.18 25.54 -6.47
CA TRP A 130 -11.57 24.87 -5.34
C TRP A 130 -11.25 23.39 -5.60
N ALA A 131 -11.97 22.72 -6.51
CA ALA A 131 -11.73 21.31 -6.85
C ALA A 131 -10.28 20.98 -7.27
N PRO A 132 -9.55 21.78 -8.08
CA PRO A 132 -8.16 21.50 -8.44
C PRO A 132 -7.15 21.66 -7.29
N CYS A 133 -7.50 22.40 -6.24
CA CYS A 133 -6.57 22.79 -5.17
C CYS A 133 -6.51 21.77 -4.02
N VAL A 134 -7.46 20.83 -3.95
CA VAL A 134 -7.57 19.81 -2.90
C VAL A 134 -6.87 18.49 -3.32
N GLY A 135 -6.03 18.56 -4.37
CA GLY A 135 -5.47 17.43 -5.11
C GLY A 135 -5.10 16.17 -4.31
N PRO A 136 -4.26 16.23 -3.27
CA PRO A 136 -3.85 15.03 -2.53
C PRO A 136 -4.99 14.33 -1.78
N ILE A 137 -5.91 15.10 -1.20
CA ILE A 137 -7.03 14.56 -0.41
C ILE A 137 -8.12 14.03 -1.36
N LEU A 138 -8.39 14.77 -2.44
CA LEU A 138 -9.28 14.30 -3.50
C LEU A 138 -8.74 13.05 -4.17
N ALA A 139 -7.42 12.91 -4.36
CA ALA A 139 -6.83 11.68 -4.89
C ALA A 139 -7.14 10.46 -4.02
N SER A 140 -7.09 10.59 -2.69
CA SER A 140 -7.47 9.52 -1.76
C SER A 140 -8.97 9.17 -1.84
N ILE A 141 -9.85 10.18 -1.91
CA ILE A 141 -11.30 9.98 -2.04
C ILE A 141 -11.65 9.37 -3.42
N ILE A 142 -11.00 9.84 -4.48
CA ILE A 142 -11.17 9.33 -5.84
C ILE A 142 -10.65 7.88 -5.93
N THR A 143 -9.51 7.57 -5.31
CA THR A 143 -9.00 6.20 -5.22
C THR A 143 -10.01 5.29 -4.51
N LEU A 144 -10.59 5.75 -3.40
CA LEU A 144 -11.66 5.02 -2.70
C LEU A 144 -12.93 4.87 -3.55
N ALA A 145 -13.28 5.89 -4.34
CA ALA A 145 -14.42 5.88 -5.27
C ALA A 145 -14.19 5.03 -6.53
N ILE A 146 -12.94 4.75 -6.88
CA ILE A 146 -12.56 3.83 -7.96
C ILE A 146 -12.70 2.39 -7.46
N VAL A 147 -12.27 2.11 -6.22
CA VAL A 147 -12.33 0.78 -5.59
C VAL A 147 -13.77 0.36 -5.26
N SER A 148 -14.60 1.31 -4.81
CA SER A 148 -16.02 1.08 -4.54
C SER A 148 -16.89 1.42 -5.76
N LYS A 149 -18.04 0.75 -5.95
CA LYS A 149 -19.10 1.34 -6.79
C LYS A 149 -19.42 2.74 -6.22
N VAL A 150 -19.78 3.72 -7.06
CA VAL A 150 -20.18 5.07 -6.60
C VAL A 150 -21.42 4.90 -5.74
N ASN A 151 -21.18 4.65 -4.45
CA ASN A 151 -22.17 4.21 -3.47
C ASN A 151 -22.53 5.41 -2.59
N PHE A 152 -23.60 5.24 -1.83
CA PHE A 152 -24.04 6.20 -0.81
C PHE A 152 -22.91 6.58 0.17
N GLU A 153 -21.94 5.68 0.39
CA GLU A 153 -20.77 5.91 1.24
C GLU A 153 -19.82 7.00 0.72
N THR A 154 -19.48 6.98 -0.57
CA THR A 154 -18.61 8.01 -1.19
C THR A 154 -19.28 9.39 -1.15
N PHE A 155 -20.60 9.43 -1.35
CA PHE A 155 -21.39 10.64 -1.21
C PHE A 155 -21.31 11.19 0.22
N LEU A 156 -21.51 10.35 1.24
CA LEU A 156 -21.45 10.77 2.65
C LEU A 156 -20.06 11.29 3.04
N ILE A 157 -18.98 10.65 2.61
CA ILE A 157 -17.60 11.09 2.90
C ILE A 157 -17.32 12.45 2.26
N THR A 158 -17.71 12.62 0.98
CA THR A 158 -17.52 13.88 0.24
C THR A 158 -18.35 15.02 0.86
N LEU A 159 -19.58 14.71 1.27
CA LEU A 159 -20.46 15.66 1.95
C LEU A 159 -19.86 16.09 3.30
N ALA A 160 -19.37 15.13 4.09
CA ALA A 160 -18.77 15.41 5.39
C ALA A 160 -17.51 16.28 5.28
N TYR A 161 -16.65 15.99 4.30
CA TYR A 161 -15.50 16.84 3.98
C TYR A 161 -15.93 18.27 3.61
N SER A 162 -16.93 18.39 2.72
CA SER A 162 -17.47 19.69 2.28
C SER A 162 -18.03 20.50 3.46
N VAL A 163 -18.80 19.86 4.35
CA VAL A 163 -19.34 20.48 5.56
C VAL A 163 -18.21 20.91 6.51
N GLY A 164 -17.20 20.05 6.70
CA GLY A 164 -16.03 20.36 7.52
C GLY A 164 -15.29 21.62 7.07
N THR A 165 -15.24 21.87 5.76
CA THR A 165 -14.58 23.06 5.19
C THR A 165 -15.45 24.31 5.24
N ALA A 166 -16.76 24.12 5.11
CA ALA A 166 -17.75 25.20 5.14
C ALA A 166 -17.89 25.84 6.54
N ILE A 167 -17.71 25.08 7.61
CA ILE A 167 -17.88 25.58 8.99
C ILE A 167 -16.83 26.66 9.34
N PRO A 168 -15.51 26.42 9.19
CA PRO A 168 -14.51 27.47 9.39
C PRO A 168 -14.71 28.65 8.44
N MET A 169 -15.13 28.40 7.21
CA MET A 169 -15.41 29.46 6.24
C MET A 169 -16.58 30.36 6.70
N LEU A 170 -17.67 29.79 7.24
CA LEU A 170 -18.76 30.54 7.88
C LEU A 170 -18.22 31.40 9.03
N ALA A 171 -17.41 30.79 9.90
CA ALA A 171 -16.85 31.46 11.07
C ALA A 171 -15.99 32.67 10.67
N VAL A 172 -15.18 32.54 9.61
CA VAL A 172 -14.37 33.64 9.08
C VAL A 172 -15.24 34.72 8.44
N ILE A 173 -16.30 34.37 7.70
CA ILE A 173 -17.20 35.35 7.09
C ILE A 173 -17.94 36.17 8.15
N TRP A 174 -18.41 35.53 9.23
CA TRP A 174 -19.06 36.21 10.35
C TRP A 174 -18.09 37.02 11.19
N GLY A 175 -16.94 36.45 11.58
CA GLY A 175 -15.91 37.11 12.38
C GLY A 175 -15.17 38.22 11.64
N GLY A 176 -15.11 38.14 10.31
CA GLY A 176 -14.40 39.08 9.46
C GLY A 176 -14.96 40.49 9.55
N ARG A 177 -16.28 40.68 9.76
CA ARG A 177 -16.86 42.02 9.92
C ARG A 177 -16.29 42.76 11.14
N SER A 178 -16.11 42.07 12.27
CA SER A 178 -15.56 42.65 13.50
C SER A 178 -14.03 42.82 13.43
N LEU A 179 -13.34 41.84 12.84
CA LEU A 179 -11.88 41.86 12.68
C LEU A 179 -11.42 42.99 11.74
N LEU A 180 -12.11 43.19 10.61
CA LEU A 180 -11.79 44.22 9.64
C LEU A 180 -12.08 45.64 10.13
N GLN A 181 -13.07 45.82 11.02
CA GLN A 181 -13.34 47.09 11.68
C GLN A 181 -12.30 47.43 12.76
N LYS A 182 -11.79 46.42 13.50
CA LYS A 182 -10.79 46.61 14.56
C LYS A 182 -9.35 46.77 14.06
N HIS A 183 -9.03 46.25 12.87
CA HIS A 183 -7.68 46.32 12.29
C HIS A 183 -7.70 46.71 10.79
N PRO A 184 -7.79 48.02 10.47
CA PRO A 184 -7.83 48.52 9.09
C PRO A 184 -6.53 48.31 8.31
N TRP A 185 -5.45 47.87 8.97
CA TRP A 185 -4.18 47.51 8.33
C TRP A 185 -4.33 46.38 7.30
N PHE A 186 -5.20 45.40 7.56
CA PHE A 186 -5.38 44.24 6.69
C PHE A 186 -5.96 44.63 5.32
N LEU A 187 -6.90 45.58 5.29
CA LEU A 187 -7.48 46.10 4.04
C LEU A 187 -6.48 46.97 3.26
N ARG A 188 -5.70 47.81 3.96
CA ARG A 188 -4.65 48.65 3.34
C ARG A 188 -3.53 47.85 2.70
N ASN A 189 -3.20 46.69 3.28
CA ASN A 189 -2.14 45.82 2.77
C ASN A 189 -2.66 44.64 1.93
N SER A 190 -3.96 44.59 1.63
CA SER A 190 -4.60 43.48 0.88
C SER A 190 -3.88 43.15 -0.44
N ALA A 191 -3.46 44.17 -1.21
CA ALA A 191 -2.71 43.98 -2.44
C ALA A 191 -1.31 43.38 -2.24
N LYS A 192 -0.62 43.72 -1.13
CA LYS A 192 0.68 43.10 -0.78
C LYS A 192 0.49 41.66 -0.31
N ILE A 193 -0.54 41.42 0.49
CA ILE A 193 -0.91 40.08 0.98
C ILE A 193 -1.24 39.16 -0.20
N GLN A 194 -2.06 39.60 -1.15
CA GLN A 194 -2.39 38.84 -2.37
C GLN A 194 -1.16 38.51 -3.21
N LYS A 195 -0.22 39.45 -3.38
CA LYS A 195 1.04 39.20 -4.08
C LYS A 195 1.90 38.14 -3.38
N ILE A 196 2.03 38.22 -2.05
CA ILE A 196 2.79 37.24 -1.26
C ILE A 196 2.18 35.84 -1.44
N PHE A 197 0.86 35.70 -1.30
CA PHE A 197 0.19 34.42 -1.51
C PHE A 197 0.26 33.94 -2.98
N GLY A 198 0.22 34.85 -3.95
CA GLY A 198 0.45 34.52 -5.37
C GLY A 198 1.84 33.92 -5.61
N ILE A 199 2.88 34.48 -4.98
CA ILE A 199 4.24 33.93 -5.04
C ILE A 199 4.28 32.53 -4.41
N PHE A 200 3.67 32.34 -3.23
CA PHE A 200 3.58 31.02 -2.60
C PHE A 200 2.85 29.99 -3.47
N MET A 201 1.77 30.37 -4.16
CA MET A 201 1.05 29.49 -5.08
C MET A 201 1.93 29.07 -6.26
N ILE A 202 2.69 30.00 -6.87
CA ILE A 202 3.62 29.68 -7.97
C ILE A 202 4.72 28.74 -7.50
N VAL A 203 5.34 29.02 -6.35
CA VAL A 203 6.38 28.17 -5.78
C VAL A 203 5.83 26.76 -5.52
N THR A 204 4.62 26.65 -4.96
CA THR A 204 3.96 25.37 -4.71
C THR A 204 3.65 24.63 -6.01
N ALA A 205 3.14 25.33 -7.05
CA ALA A 205 2.88 24.72 -8.35
C ALA A 205 4.16 24.18 -9.01
N LEU A 206 5.27 24.93 -8.94
CA LEU A 206 6.58 24.48 -9.43
C LEU A 206 7.14 23.31 -8.61
N ALA A 207 6.92 23.30 -7.29
CA ALA A 207 7.29 22.18 -6.42
C ALA A 207 6.50 20.91 -6.77
N ILE A 208 5.20 21.03 -7.07
CA ILE A 208 4.34 19.92 -7.51
C ILE A 208 4.78 19.44 -8.91
N PHE A 209 5.10 20.36 -9.83
CA PHE A 209 5.56 20.03 -11.18
C PHE A 209 6.87 19.22 -11.17
N THR A 210 7.79 19.56 -10.27
CA THR A 210 9.09 18.88 -10.12
C THR A 210 9.05 17.66 -9.20
N ASN A 211 7.87 17.30 -8.68
CA ASN A 211 7.67 16.26 -7.64
C ASN A 211 8.46 16.51 -6.34
N THR A 212 8.88 17.75 -6.10
CA THR A 212 9.59 18.17 -4.88
C THR A 212 8.66 18.10 -3.67
N ASP A 213 7.35 18.30 -3.86
CA ASP A 213 6.32 18.08 -2.84
C ASP A 213 6.38 16.66 -2.26
N ARG A 214 6.52 15.63 -3.12
CA ARG A 214 6.61 14.23 -2.70
C ARG A 214 7.93 13.95 -1.95
N LYS A 215 9.05 14.50 -2.42
CA LYS A 215 10.36 14.39 -1.75
C LYS A 215 10.34 15.06 -0.37
N PHE A 216 9.71 16.21 -0.26
CA PHE A 216 9.56 16.93 1.00
C PHE A 216 8.66 16.18 1.98
N GLN A 217 7.56 15.58 1.51
CA GLN A 217 6.71 14.70 2.32
C GLN A 217 7.50 13.49 2.83
N ALA A 218 8.27 12.83 1.97
CA ALA A 218 9.14 11.72 2.38
C ALA A 218 10.19 12.15 3.42
N PHE A 219 10.84 13.31 3.20
CA PHE A 219 11.81 13.87 4.14
C PHE A 219 11.22 14.25 5.50
N ILE A 220 10.00 14.81 5.55
CA ILE A 220 9.31 15.10 6.82
C ILE A 220 8.99 13.81 7.57
N LEU A 221 8.51 12.77 6.87
CA LEU A 221 8.20 11.49 7.49
C LEU A 221 9.46 10.80 8.05
N GLU A 222 10.60 10.96 7.37
CA GLU A 222 11.89 10.43 7.79
C GLU A 222 12.50 11.19 8.97
N LYS A 223 12.43 12.53 8.98
CA LYS A 223 13.00 13.38 10.05
C LYS A 223 12.10 13.57 11.26
N PHE A 224 10.78 13.49 11.08
CA PHE A 224 9.77 13.62 12.13
C PHE A 224 8.82 12.42 12.11
N PRO A 225 9.32 11.20 12.45
CA PRO A 225 8.48 9.99 12.52
C PRO A 225 7.32 10.13 13.51
N LEU A 226 7.43 11.06 14.48
CA LEU A 226 6.41 11.38 15.47
C LEU A 226 5.26 12.28 14.95
N TYR A 227 5.34 12.84 13.73
CA TYR A 227 4.25 13.66 13.17
C TYR A 227 3.00 12.80 12.85
N GLY A 228 3.20 11.50 12.58
CA GLY A 228 2.13 10.50 12.40
C GLY A 228 1.75 9.70 13.66
N THR A 229 2.54 9.76 14.75
CA THR A 229 2.33 8.92 15.95
C THR A 229 1.11 9.32 16.79
N ASN A 230 0.61 10.54 16.61
CA ASN A 230 -0.64 10.96 17.24
C ASN A 230 -1.88 10.51 16.45
N LEU A 231 -1.74 10.11 15.18
CA LEU A 231 -2.82 9.53 14.36
C LEU A 231 -2.87 7.99 14.49
N THR A 232 -1.72 7.32 14.57
CA THR A 232 -1.63 5.86 14.83
C THR A 232 -2.08 5.48 16.24
N ARG A 233 -1.98 6.38 17.23
CA ARG A 233 -2.63 6.18 18.55
C ARG A 233 -4.16 6.05 18.49
N PHE A 234 -4.80 6.55 17.42
CA PHE A 234 -6.24 6.35 17.21
C PHE A 234 -6.55 5.01 16.51
N GLU A 235 -5.62 4.43 15.75
CA GLU A 235 -5.72 3.05 15.23
C GLU A 235 -5.54 2.01 16.36
N ASP A 236 -4.74 2.32 17.37
CA ASP A 236 -4.56 1.49 18.58
C ASP A 236 -5.76 1.49 19.54
N VAL A 237 -6.82 2.26 19.25
CA VAL A 237 -8.05 2.23 20.05
C VAL A 237 -8.79 0.93 19.75
N PRO A 238 -9.12 0.09 20.75
CA PRO A 238 -9.72 -1.24 20.56
C PRO A 238 -10.98 -1.22 19.69
N LEU A 239 -11.75 -0.13 19.76
CA LEU A 239 -12.97 0.08 18.98
C LEU A 239 -12.72 0.30 17.49
N VAL A 240 -11.60 0.95 17.14
CA VAL A 240 -11.17 1.22 15.77
C VAL A 240 -10.59 -0.04 15.17
N LYS A 241 -9.79 -0.78 15.95
CA LYS A 241 -9.25 -2.08 15.56
C LYS A 241 -10.35 -3.12 15.34
N ASP A 242 -11.35 -3.20 16.23
CA ASP A 242 -12.53 -4.08 16.05
C ASP A 242 -13.38 -3.69 14.83
N GLN A 243 -13.43 -2.39 14.47
CA GLN A 243 -14.13 -1.95 13.25
C GLN A 243 -13.31 -2.14 11.97
N LEU A 244 -11.98 -2.03 12.03
CA LEU A 244 -11.07 -2.36 10.94
C LEU A 244 -11.08 -3.88 10.69
N GLU A 245 -10.99 -4.68 11.76
CA GLU A 245 -11.14 -6.14 11.70
C GLU A 245 -12.53 -6.55 11.20
N LYS A 246 -13.61 -5.82 11.54
CA LYS A 246 -14.95 -6.07 10.95
C LYS A 246 -15.08 -5.63 9.49
N LEU A 247 -14.31 -4.64 9.04
CA LEU A 247 -14.26 -4.24 7.63
C LEU A 247 -13.40 -5.21 6.80
N GLU A 248 -12.33 -5.74 7.40
CA GLU A 248 -11.54 -6.85 6.86
C GLU A 248 -12.34 -8.16 6.87
N GLN A 249 -13.07 -8.49 7.94
CA GLN A 249 -13.92 -9.69 8.02
C GLN A 249 -15.17 -9.59 7.16
N LYS A 250 -15.71 -8.40 6.87
CA LYS A 250 -16.74 -8.26 5.83
C LYS A 250 -16.19 -8.48 4.41
N SER A 251 -14.87 -8.47 4.23
CA SER A 251 -14.20 -8.94 3.01
C SER A 251 -13.84 -10.43 3.04
N ASP A 252 -13.92 -11.11 4.20
CA ASP A 252 -13.68 -12.56 4.31
C ASP A 252 -14.80 -13.42 3.70
N ASP A 253 -16.01 -12.88 3.52
CA ASP A 253 -17.11 -13.59 2.82
C ASP A 253 -16.91 -13.57 1.29
N ASP A 254 -16.01 -12.71 0.80
CA ASP A 254 -15.52 -12.69 -0.58
C ASP A 254 -14.10 -13.27 -0.61
N ARG A 255 -13.96 -14.59 -0.33
CA ARG A 255 -12.75 -15.37 -0.67
C ARG A 255 -12.56 -15.53 -2.19
N LYS A 256 -12.55 -14.41 -2.89
CA LYS A 256 -11.87 -14.28 -4.18
C LYS A 256 -10.63 -13.45 -3.89
N GLU A 257 -9.49 -13.99 -4.30
CA GLU A 257 -8.17 -13.37 -4.34
C GLU A 257 -8.26 -11.83 -4.43
N GLY A 258 -7.46 -11.13 -3.61
CA GLY A 258 -7.40 -9.66 -3.65
C GLY A 258 -7.32 -9.18 -5.10
N LYS A 259 -8.21 -8.25 -5.48
CA LYS A 259 -8.37 -7.80 -6.87
C LYS A 259 -7.02 -7.46 -7.49
N THR A 260 -6.72 -8.08 -8.62
CA THR A 260 -5.48 -7.88 -9.37
C THR A 260 -5.39 -6.46 -9.92
N ILE A 261 -4.19 -5.99 -10.29
CA ILE A 261 -4.03 -4.67 -10.94
C ILE A 261 -4.90 -4.60 -12.23
N THR A 262 -5.08 -5.72 -12.92
CA THR A 262 -5.97 -5.84 -14.08
C THR A 262 -7.45 -5.67 -13.71
N ASP A 263 -7.89 -6.21 -12.56
CA ASP A 263 -9.26 -6.02 -12.04
C ASP A 263 -9.50 -4.60 -11.51
N MET A 264 -8.44 -3.94 -11.01
CA MET A 264 -8.51 -2.55 -10.52
C MET A 264 -8.68 -1.54 -11.66
N PHE A 265 -8.10 -1.80 -12.84
CA PHE A 265 -8.11 -0.87 -13.97
C PHE A 265 -9.01 -1.30 -15.15
N GLY A 266 -9.68 -2.46 -15.07
CA GLY A 266 -10.69 -2.88 -16.05
C GLY A 266 -10.17 -3.05 -17.48
N GLY A 267 -8.87 -3.33 -17.65
CA GLY A 267 -8.22 -3.43 -18.96
C GLY A 267 -6.73 -3.75 -18.89
N SER A 268 -6.08 -3.81 -20.05
CA SER A 268 -4.64 -4.08 -20.17
C SER A 268 -3.80 -2.91 -19.63
N VAL A 269 -3.14 -3.08 -18.49
CA VAL A 269 -2.27 -2.07 -17.88
C VAL A 269 -0.85 -2.23 -18.43
N SER A 270 -0.15 -1.13 -18.74
CA SER A 270 1.26 -1.23 -19.11
C SER A 270 2.07 -1.69 -17.91
N ALA A 271 2.90 -2.72 -18.07
CA ALA A 271 3.73 -3.22 -16.99
C ALA A 271 4.71 -2.12 -16.53
N PRO A 272 4.76 -1.79 -15.22
CA PRO A 272 5.79 -0.93 -14.68
C PRO A 272 7.17 -1.50 -14.96
N ASP A 273 8.15 -0.62 -15.18
CA ASP A 273 9.53 -1.06 -15.35
C ASP A 273 10.15 -1.53 -14.02
N PHE A 274 11.24 -2.28 -14.11
CA PHE A 274 11.99 -2.74 -12.95
C PHE A 274 12.80 -1.58 -12.36
N ILE A 275 12.62 -1.31 -11.07
CA ILE A 275 13.36 -0.26 -10.37
C ILE A 275 14.53 -0.92 -9.65
N ALA A 276 15.75 -0.47 -9.95
CA ALA A 276 16.95 -1.00 -9.34
C ALA A 276 16.87 -0.90 -7.81
N GLY A 277 16.89 -2.05 -7.15
CA GLY A 277 16.88 -2.19 -5.69
C GLY A 277 18.03 -3.04 -5.16
N GLY A 278 18.90 -3.56 -6.02
CA GLY A 278 20.02 -4.44 -5.64
C GLY A 278 20.67 -5.08 -6.86
N GLN A 279 21.35 -6.21 -6.65
CA GLN A 279 22.08 -6.92 -7.69
C GLN A 279 21.13 -7.70 -8.62
N TRP A 280 21.53 -7.84 -9.89
CA TRP A 280 20.95 -8.79 -10.83
C TRP A 280 21.79 -10.06 -10.88
N PHE A 281 21.12 -11.20 -10.95
CA PHE A 281 21.73 -12.52 -11.09
C PHE A 281 21.23 -13.18 -12.38
N ASN A 282 22.06 -14.06 -12.94
CA ASN A 282 21.82 -14.79 -14.19
C ASN A 282 21.59 -13.92 -15.44
N SER A 283 21.66 -12.58 -15.33
CA SER A 283 21.63 -11.66 -16.47
C SER A 283 22.17 -10.28 -16.10
N GLU A 284 22.49 -9.49 -17.12
CA GLU A 284 22.55 -8.02 -16.99
C GLU A 284 21.15 -7.45 -16.67
N PRO A 285 21.06 -6.21 -16.14
CA PRO A 285 19.78 -5.57 -15.86
C PRO A 285 18.83 -5.51 -17.06
N LEU A 286 17.62 -6.00 -16.88
CA LEU A 286 16.57 -6.00 -17.90
C LEU A 286 15.56 -4.87 -17.66
N SER A 287 14.85 -4.48 -18.72
CA SER A 287 13.72 -3.55 -18.65
C SER A 287 12.55 -4.09 -19.47
N ILE A 288 11.32 -3.72 -19.09
CA ILE A 288 10.12 -4.09 -19.85
C ILE A 288 10.22 -3.60 -21.30
N LYS A 289 10.83 -2.43 -21.51
CA LYS A 289 11.04 -1.88 -22.86
C LYS A 289 11.96 -2.75 -23.72
N ASN A 290 13.05 -3.26 -23.14
CA ASN A 290 14.02 -4.09 -23.85
C ASN A 290 13.50 -5.51 -24.13
N LEU A 291 12.45 -5.93 -23.42
CA LEU A 291 11.83 -7.25 -23.55
C LEU A 291 10.60 -7.25 -24.45
N ARG A 292 10.26 -6.12 -25.09
CA ARG A 292 9.17 -6.08 -26.09
C ARG A 292 9.41 -7.09 -27.20
N GLY A 293 8.33 -7.74 -27.65
CA GLY A 293 8.36 -8.88 -28.55
C GLY A 293 8.35 -10.23 -27.84
N LYS A 294 8.72 -10.28 -26.55
CA LYS A 294 8.73 -11.50 -25.73
C LYS A 294 7.55 -11.51 -24.75
N VAL A 295 7.13 -12.71 -24.34
CA VAL A 295 6.19 -12.89 -23.23
C VAL A 295 6.99 -12.86 -21.94
N ILE A 296 6.56 -12.10 -20.95
CA ILE A 296 7.30 -11.91 -19.70
C ILE A 296 6.45 -12.43 -18.54
N LEU A 297 7.03 -13.28 -17.70
CA LEU A 297 6.48 -13.68 -16.41
C LEU A 297 7.31 -13.04 -15.31
N VAL A 298 6.72 -12.13 -14.55
CA VAL A 298 7.32 -11.57 -13.34
C VAL A 298 6.86 -12.40 -12.15
N ASP A 299 7.80 -12.99 -11.40
CA ASP A 299 7.54 -13.80 -10.22
C ASP A 299 8.16 -13.14 -8.98
N PHE A 300 7.32 -12.60 -8.10
CA PHE A 300 7.74 -12.06 -6.81
C PHE A 300 7.94 -13.21 -5.83
N TRP A 301 9.14 -13.31 -5.28
CA TRP A 301 9.54 -14.40 -4.40
C TRP A 301 10.52 -13.94 -3.33
N THR A 302 10.69 -14.75 -2.30
CA THR A 302 11.81 -14.67 -1.36
C THR A 302 12.30 -16.08 -1.03
N TYR A 303 13.59 -16.26 -0.77
CA TYR A 303 14.18 -17.60 -0.71
C TYR A 303 13.88 -18.38 0.58
N THR A 304 13.41 -17.73 1.65
CA THR A 304 12.97 -18.45 2.86
C THR A 304 11.48 -18.75 2.90
N CYS A 305 10.69 -18.25 1.94
CA CYS A 305 9.26 -18.53 1.87
C CYS A 305 8.99 -19.92 1.27
N ILE A 306 8.40 -20.83 2.06
CA ILE A 306 8.09 -22.18 1.59
C ILE A 306 7.10 -22.17 0.42
N ASN A 307 6.13 -21.27 0.44
CA ASN A 307 5.14 -21.13 -0.64
C ASN A 307 5.85 -20.77 -1.96
N CYS A 308 6.85 -19.87 -1.92
CA CYS A 308 7.70 -19.57 -3.06
C CYS A 308 8.50 -20.80 -3.51
N ILE A 309 9.17 -21.48 -2.58
CA ILE A 309 10.00 -22.67 -2.88
C ILE A 309 9.20 -23.75 -3.61
N ARG A 310 7.94 -23.99 -3.19
CA ARG A 310 7.06 -24.99 -3.81
C ARG A 310 6.61 -24.62 -5.23
N THR A 311 6.68 -23.34 -5.61
CA THR A 311 6.43 -22.92 -7.02
C THR A 311 7.61 -23.16 -7.96
N LEU A 312 8.83 -23.30 -7.43
CA LEU A 312 10.06 -23.36 -8.24
C LEU A 312 10.08 -24.53 -9.24
N PRO A 313 9.59 -25.75 -8.93
CA PRO A 313 9.51 -26.83 -9.92
C PRO A 313 8.73 -26.44 -11.18
N TYR A 314 7.60 -25.74 -11.03
CA TYR A 314 6.77 -25.27 -12.13
C TYR A 314 7.47 -24.18 -12.94
N LEU A 315 8.05 -23.19 -12.26
CA LEU A 315 8.81 -22.10 -12.92
C LEU A 315 10.01 -22.63 -13.72
N LYS A 316 10.76 -23.60 -13.17
CA LYS A 316 11.87 -24.24 -13.87
C LYS A 316 11.40 -25.03 -15.09
N ALA A 317 10.30 -25.79 -14.95
CA ALA A 317 9.71 -26.51 -16.07
C ALA A 317 9.26 -25.56 -17.19
N TRP A 318 8.59 -24.46 -16.86
CA TRP A 318 8.17 -23.46 -17.84
C TRP A 318 9.36 -22.73 -18.48
N HIS A 319 10.39 -22.41 -17.71
CA HIS A 319 11.63 -21.83 -18.25
C HIS A 319 12.27 -22.76 -19.28
N GLN A 320 12.43 -24.04 -18.94
CA GLN A 320 13.00 -25.04 -19.85
C GLN A 320 12.15 -25.24 -21.11
N LYS A 321 10.82 -25.21 -20.97
CA LYS A 321 9.88 -25.53 -22.05
C LYS A 321 9.65 -24.39 -23.04
N TYR A 322 9.72 -23.14 -22.57
CA TYR A 322 9.26 -21.97 -23.34
C TYR A 322 10.31 -20.86 -23.53
N SER A 323 11.49 -20.93 -22.90
CA SER A 323 12.50 -19.87 -23.04
C SER A 323 12.98 -19.69 -24.48
N ASP A 324 13.17 -20.80 -25.20
CA ASP A 324 13.49 -20.86 -26.63
C ASP A 324 12.35 -20.36 -27.54
N LYS A 325 11.13 -20.34 -27.01
CA LYS A 325 9.90 -19.93 -27.71
C LYS A 325 9.48 -18.50 -27.37
N GLY A 326 10.31 -17.75 -26.64
CA GLY A 326 10.08 -16.32 -26.37
C GLY A 326 9.49 -16.01 -25.00
N LEU A 327 9.43 -16.96 -24.07
CA LEU A 327 9.15 -16.67 -22.65
C LEU A 327 10.40 -16.15 -21.94
N VAL A 328 10.24 -15.10 -21.15
CA VAL A 328 11.25 -14.63 -20.20
C VAL A 328 10.64 -14.60 -18.80
N ILE A 329 11.20 -15.40 -17.89
CA ILE A 329 10.85 -15.36 -16.47
C ILE A 329 11.81 -14.41 -15.78
N ILE A 330 11.30 -13.50 -14.95
CA ILE A 330 12.10 -12.62 -14.09
C ILE A 330 11.66 -12.86 -12.65
N GLY A 331 12.53 -13.46 -11.86
CA GLY A 331 12.35 -13.59 -10.43
C GLY A 331 12.65 -12.27 -9.75
N VAL A 332 11.64 -11.56 -9.25
CA VAL A 332 11.83 -10.37 -8.42
C VAL A 332 11.96 -10.84 -6.98
N HIS A 333 13.21 -10.93 -6.51
CA HIS A 333 13.51 -11.27 -5.13
C HIS A 333 13.26 -10.03 -4.24
N THR A 334 12.07 -9.96 -3.65
CA THR A 334 11.73 -8.94 -2.65
C THR A 334 11.88 -9.58 -1.28
N PRO A 335 12.82 -9.13 -0.43
CA PRO A 335 13.10 -9.78 0.85
C PRO A 335 11.91 -9.66 1.80
N GLU A 336 11.68 -10.68 2.62
CA GLU A 336 10.78 -10.67 3.78
C GLU A 336 11.54 -10.32 5.07
N PHE A 337 12.82 -10.67 5.16
CA PHE A 337 13.69 -10.38 6.31
C PHE A 337 14.97 -9.65 5.91
N GLU A 338 15.55 -8.89 6.84
CA GLU A 338 16.78 -8.10 6.57
C GLU A 338 17.96 -8.94 6.04
N PHE A 339 18.15 -10.17 6.50
CA PHE A 339 19.25 -11.03 6.03
C PHE A 339 19.08 -11.50 4.58
N GLU A 340 17.88 -11.40 4.01
CA GLU A 340 17.59 -11.74 2.62
C GLU A 340 18.01 -10.64 1.65
N LYS A 341 18.35 -9.44 2.15
CA LYS A 341 18.95 -8.36 1.33
C LYS A 341 20.39 -8.65 0.91
N ASN A 342 21.09 -9.54 1.62
CA ASN A 342 22.48 -9.88 1.34
C ASN A 342 22.58 -10.62 -0.01
N PRO A 343 23.27 -10.05 -1.03
CA PRO A 343 23.39 -10.67 -2.35
C PRO A 343 24.03 -12.06 -2.31
N GLN A 344 24.95 -12.33 -1.38
CA GLN A 344 25.60 -13.64 -1.25
C GLN A 344 24.62 -14.73 -0.81
N ASN A 345 23.70 -14.39 0.10
CA ASN A 345 22.65 -15.31 0.55
C ASN A 345 21.68 -15.63 -0.60
N VAL A 346 21.28 -14.60 -1.36
CA VAL A 346 20.42 -14.77 -2.54
C VAL A 346 21.12 -15.59 -3.62
N GLU A 347 22.38 -15.31 -3.93
CA GLU A 347 23.16 -16.07 -4.92
C GLU A 347 23.29 -17.55 -4.53
N LYS A 348 23.56 -17.82 -3.23
CA LYS A 348 23.60 -19.19 -2.71
C LYS A 348 22.25 -19.87 -2.88
N ALA A 349 21.15 -19.22 -2.52
CA ALA A 349 19.81 -19.77 -2.69
C ALA A 349 19.46 -20.05 -4.16
N ILE A 350 19.82 -19.14 -5.08
CA ILE A 350 19.64 -19.33 -6.53
C ILE A 350 20.36 -20.61 -6.99
N LYS A 351 21.60 -20.83 -6.53
CA LYS A 351 22.38 -22.04 -6.83
C LYS A 351 21.75 -23.29 -6.20
N ASP A 352 21.43 -23.23 -4.91
CA ASP A 352 20.86 -24.35 -4.14
C ASP A 352 19.52 -24.82 -4.73
N PHE A 353 18.71 -23.90 -5.28
CA PHE A 353 17.43 -24.22 -5.91
C PHE A 353 17.51 -24.52 -7.41
N GLY A 354 18.67 -24.31 -8.04
CA GLY A 354 18.88 -24.48 -9.48
C GLY A 354 18.04 -23.50 -10.32
N ILE A 355 18.01 -22.23 -9.92
CA ILE A 355 17.31 -21.16 -10.64
C ILE A 355 18.23 -20.64 -11.74
N GLU A 356 17.83 -20.83 -13.00
CA GLU A 356 18.62 -20.42 -14.18
C GLU A 356 18.10 -19.14 -14.85
N TYR A 357 16.82 -18.79 -14.64
CA TYR A 357 16.24 -17.56 -15.17
C TYR A 357 16.78 -16.30 -14.47
N PRO A 358 16.69 -15.12 -15.11
CA PRO A 358 17.05 -13.84 -14.51
C PRO A 358 16.39 -13.59 -13.15
N VAL A 359 17.18 -13.11 -12.18
CA VAL A 359 16.68 -12.69 -10.86
C VAL A 359 17.16 -11.28 -10.55
N MET A 360 16.26 -10.42 -10.08
CA MET A 360 16.62 -9.10 -9.58
C MET A 360 16.34 -9.00 -8.08
N GLN A 361 17.21 -8.32 -7.34
CA GLN A 361 16.91 -7.93 -5.97
C GLN A 361 16.11 -6.63 -5.91
N ASP A 362 15.03 -6.64 -5.15
CA ASP A 362 14.19 -5.48 -4.86
C ASP A 362 14.26 -5.13 -3.36
N ASN A 363 15.47 -4.87 -2.85
CA ASN A 363 15.70 -4.69 -1.40
C ASN A 363 14.94 -3.50 -0.80
N GLU A 364 14.58 -2.52 -1.64
CA GLU A 364 13.85 -1.31 -1.25
C GLU A 364 12.35 -1.39 -1.54
N TYR A 365 11.84 -2.57 -1.97
CA TYR A 365 10.43 -2.80 -2.35
C TYR A 365 9.92 -1.83 -3.42
N ALA A 366 10.82 -1.29 -4.26
CA ALA A 366 10.46 -0.28 -5.24
C ALA A 366 9.65 -0.92 -6.37
N THR A 367 10.11 -2.06 -6.88
CA THR A 367 9.41 -2.83 -7.90
C THR A 367 8.11 -3.42 -7.34
N TRP A 368 8.15 -3.98 -6.12
CA TRP A 368 6.99 -4.46 -5.37
C TRP A 368 5.86 -3.42 -5.31
N ARG A 369 6.20 -2.18 -4.92
CA ARG A 369 5.22 -1.10 -4.77
C ARG A 369 4.63 -0.64 -6.11
N VAL A 370 5.43 -0.52 -7.17
CA VAL A 370 4.89 -0.07 -8.48
C VAL A 370 4.02 -1.13 -9.15
N TYR A 371 4.26 -2.41 -8.87
CA TYR A 371 3.37 -3.51 -9.26
C TYR A 371 2.13 -3.64 -8.35
N ALA A 372 2.02 -2.82 -7.30
CA ALA A 372 0.99 -2.90 -6.28
C ALA A 372 0.88 -4.30 -5.64
N ASN A 373 2.01 -5.01 -5.52
CA ASN A 373 2.02 -6.36 -4.97
C ASN A 373 1.79 -6.35 -3.45
N ARG A 374 1.28 -7.48 -2.93
CA ARG A 374 0.98 -7.67 -1.50
C ARG A 374 1.38 -9.05 -0.95
N TYR A 375 1.75 -10.00 -1.82
CA TYR A 375 1.91 -11.39 -1.41
C TYR A 375 3.18 -12.02 -1.99
N TRP A 376 3.66 -13.05 -1.28
CA TRP A 376 4.64 -14.01 -1.74
C TRP A 376 4.00 -15.41 -1.79
N PRO A 377 4.15 -16.17 -2.89
CA PRO A 377 4.58 -15.71 -4.22
C PRO A 377 3.49 -14.87 -4.91
N ALA A 378 3.86 -14.10 -5.94
CA ALA A 378 2.92 -13.43 -6.82
C ALA A 378 3.44 -13.41 -8.26
N LYS A 379 2.58 -13.69 -9.23
CA LYS A 379 2.92 -13.83 -10.65
C LYS A 379 2.18 -12.80 -11.48
N TYR A 380 2.87 -12.15 -12.42
CA TYR A 380 2.27 -11.23 -13.38
C TYR A 380 2.65 -11.66 -14.80
N PHE A 381 1.63 -11.89 -15.63
CA PHE A 381 1.77 -12.36 -17.01
C PHE A 381 1.66 -11.16 -17.96
N ILE A 382 2.72 -10.91 -18.72
CA ILE A 382 2.89 -9.72 -19.55
C ILE A 382 3.05 -10.16 -21.01
N ASP A 383 2.27 -9.54 -21.90
CA ASP A 383 2.32 -9.82 -23.33
C ASP A 383 3.52 -9.21 -24.05
N LYS A 384 3.70 -9.55 -25.34
CA LYS A 384 4.76 -9.01 -26.21
C LYS A 384 4.79 -7.48 -26.32
N ASN A 385 3.72 -6.79 -25.99
CA ASN A 385 3.64 -5.32 -26.05
C ASN A 385 4.04 -4.67 -24.71
N GLY A 386 4.34 -5.47 -23.69
CA GLY A 386 4.65 -5.00 -22.35
C GLY A 386 3.40 -4.66 -21.52
N LYS A 387 2.27 -5.31 -21.79
CA LYS A 387 1.03 -5.10 -21.03
C LYS A 387 0.74 -6.29 -20.12
N ILE A 388 0.38 -6.02 -18.87
CA ILE A 388 -0.10 -7.02 -17.92
C ILE A 388 -1.47 -7.51 -18.40
N ARG A 389 -1.57 -8.83 -18.60
CA ARG A 389 -2.78 -9.52 -19.08
C ARG A 389 -3.48 -10.31 -17.98
N SER A 390 -2.72 -10.79 -17.02
CA SER A 390 -3.22 -11.49 -15.84
C SER A 390 -2.21 -11.41 -14.71
N SER A 391 -2.65 -11.68 -13.49
CA SER A 391 -1.77 -11.96 -12.36
C SER A 391 -2.39 -13.00 -11.45
N HIS A 392 -1.56 -13.70 -10.69
CA HIS A 392 -1.97 -14.69 -9.71
C HIS A 392 -1.25 -14.43 -8.38
N PHE A 393 -2.00 -14.39 -7.28
CA PHE A 393 -1.46 -14.19 -5.93
C PHE A 393 -1.51 -15.48 -5.15
N GLY A 394 -0.39 -15.80 -4.50
CA GLY A 394 -0.24 -17.02 -3.73
C GLY A 394 0.19 -18.22 -4.57
N GLU A 395 0.05 -19.39 -3.96
CA GLU A 395 0.49 -20.67 -4.49
C GLU A 395 -0.69 -21.44 -5.10
N GLY A 396 -0.50 -21.99 -6.30
CA GLY A 396 -1.50 -22.78 -7.01
C GLY A 396 -1.71 -22.31 -8.45
N ALA A 397 -2.86 -22.69 -9.02
CA ALA A 397 -3.31 -22.33 -10.36
C ALA A 397 -2.25 -22.56 -11.47
N TYR A 398 -1.46 -23.62 -11.36
CA TYR A 398 -0.32 -23.85 -12.24
C TYR A 398 -0.73 -24.20 -13.67
N ASP A 399 -1.80 -24.98 -13.84
CA ASP A 399 -2.32 -25.33 -15.16
C ASP A 399 -2.91 -24.09 -15.86
N GLU A 400 -3.63 -23.26 -15.11
CA GLU A 400 -4.17 -22.00 -15.61
C GLU A 400 -3.04 -21.00 -15.94
N SER A 401 -2.00 -20.95 -15.10
CA SER A 401 -0.81 -20.13 -15.31
C SER A 401 -0.03 -20.55 -16.56
N GLU A 402 0.18 -21.85 -16.74
CA GLU A 402 0.86 -22.38 -17.93
C GLU A 402 0.03 -22.14 -19.19
N LYS A 403 -1.29 -22.31 -19.10
CA LYS A 403 -2.20 -22.00 -20.21
C LYS A 403 -2.11 -20.52 -20.59
N MET A 404 -2.10 -19.60 -19.63
CA MET A 404 -1.90 -18.17 -19.90
C MET A 404 -0.56 -17.91 -20.60
N ILE A 405 0.52 -18.59 -20.20
CA ILE A 405 1.81 -18.50 -20.89
C ILE A 405 1.68 -18.96 -22.34
N GLN A 406 1.05 -20.11 -22.60
CA GLN A 406 0.85 -20.64 -23.94
C GLN A 406 0.01 -19.70 -24.81
N ASP A 407 -1.09 -19.16 -24.27
CA ASP A 407 -1.97 -18.23 -24.98
C ASP A 407 -1.20 -16.97 -25.40
N LEU A 408 -0.41 -16.38 -24.49
CA LEU A 408 0.39 -15.18 -24.79
C LEU A 408 1.51 -15.46 -25.79
N LEU A 409 2.12 -16.65 -25.74
CA LEU A 409 3.15 -17.06 -26.68
C LEU A 409 2.57 -17.31 -28.08
N ALA A 410 1.38 -17.92 -28.16
CA ALA A 410 0.63 -18.08 -29.41
C ALA A 410 0.22 -16.73 -30.00
N GLU A 411 -0.30 -15.79 -29.19
CA GLU A 411 -0.55 -14.40 -29.60
C GLU A 411 0.74 -13.70 -30.09
N ALA A 412 1.90 -14.08 -29.55
CA ALA A 412 3.20 -13.59 -29.98
C ALA A 412 3.69 -14.20 -31.30
N GLY A 413 3.05 -15.26 -31.81
CA GLY A 413 3.39 -15.95 -33.05
C GLY A 413 4.22 -17.22 -32.86
N SER A 414 4.27 -17.76 -31.63
CA SER A 414 5.03 -18.97 -31.31
C SER A 414 4.14 -20.22 -31.41
N GLU A 415 4.67 -21.30 -31.97
CA GLU A 415 3.97 -22.59 -32.07
C GLU A 415 4.07 -23.35 -30.73
N VAL A 416 3.10 -23.13 -29.84
CA VAL A 416 3.06 -23.72 -28.48
C VAL A 416 1.77 -24.45 -28.14
N THR A 417 0.74 -24.37 -29.00
CA THR A 417 -0.61 -24.89 -28.73
C THR A 417 -0.68 -26.40 -28.63
N ASP A 418 0.27 -27.12 -29.24
CA ASP A 418 0.31 -28.58 -29.22
C ASP A 418 1.08 -29.15 -28.02
N ILE A 419 1.65 -28.28 -27.18
CA ILE A 419 2.45 -28.72 -26.04
C ILE A 419 1.55 -28.98 -24.83
N ALA A 420 1.38 -30.24 -24.45
CA ALA A 420 0.51 -30.61 -23.33
C ALA A 420 0.92 -29.94 -22.00
N ILE A 421 -0.07 -29.45 -21.26
CA ILE A 421 0.06 -28.99 -19.87
C ILE A 421 0.03 -30.23 -18.98
N ASN A 422 1.10 -30.45 -18.20
CA ASN A 422 1.23 -31.62 -17.32
C ASN A 422 2.03 -31.23 -16.09
N ASN A 423 1.46 -30.30 -15.31
CA ASN A 423 2.07 -29.83 -14.09
C ASN A 423 1.92 -30.89 -12.97
N PRO A 424 2.91 -31.00 -12.06
CA PRO A 424 2.76 -31.82 -10.85
C PRO A 424 1.50 -31.46 -10.07
N LEU A 425 0.80 -32.47 -9.53
CA LEU A 425 -0.38 -32.26 -8.69
C LEU A 425 -0.04 -31.41 -7.46
N TYR A 426 -0.77 -30.31 -7.31
CA TYR A 426 -0.65 -29.40 -6.19
C TYR A 426 -1.64 -29.78 -5.08
N GLN A 427 -1.15 -29.98 -3.86
CA GLN A 427 -1.95 -30.21 -2.67
C GLN A 427 -1.31 -29.53 -1.46
N ILE A 428 -2.04 -28.64 -0.80
CA ILE A 428 -1.68 -28.11 0.53
C ILE A 428 -2.62 -28.72 1.55
N GLY A 429 -2.04 -29.34 2.58
CA GLY A 429 -2.78 -29.93 3.71
C GLY A 429 -2.67 -29.13 4.99
N ALA A 430 -1.92 -28.02 5.00
CA ALA A 430 -1.72 -27.17 6.16
C ALA A 430 -2.94 -26.29 6.45
N LYS A 431 -3.40 -26.32 7.71
CA LYS A 431 -4.43 -25.39 8.21
C LYS A 431 -3.85 -24.28 9.08
N THR A 432 -2.64 -24.49 9.58
CA THR A 432 -1.97 -23.50 10.44
C THR A 432 -1.43 -22.37 9.58
N PRO A 433 -1.74 -21.10 9.92
CA PRO A 433 -1.15 -19.95 9.25
C PRO A 433 0.34 -19.82 9.58
N GLU A 434 1.03 -18.99 8.83
CA GLU A 434 2.42 -18.64 9.15
C GLU A 434 2.54 -17.97 10.53
N LEU A 435 3.50 -18.44 11.32
CA LEU A 435 3.73 -17.98 12.69
C LEU A 435 5.00 -17.13 12.76
N TYR A 436 4.85 -15.81 12.73
CA TYR A 436 5.95 -14.86 12.94
C TYR A 436 6.36 -14.76 14.41
N LEU A 437 7.66 -14.81 14.65
CA LEU A 437 8.26 -14.81 15.99
C LEU A 437 8.81 -13.45 16.41
N GLY A 438 8.97 -12.50 15.47
CA GLY A 438 9.32 -11.11 15.74
C GLY A 438 8.10 -10.25 16.09
N TYR A 439 8.28 -9.25 16.95
CA TYR A 439 7.14 -8.48 17.49
C TYR A 439 6.40 -7.60 16.47
N GLU A 440 6.94 -7.36 15.27
CA GLU A 440 6.30 -6.54 14.24
C GLU A 440 5.10 -7.24 13.61
N ARG A 441 5.21 -8.55 13.35
CA ARG A 441 4.20 -9.36 12.65
C ARG A 441 3.64 -10.50 13.49
N MET A 442 4.03 -10.59 14.76
CA MET A 442 3.57 -11.61 15.69
C MET A 442 2.07 -11.50 15.96
N GLY A 443 1.30 -12.50 15.49
CA GLY A 443 -0.15 -12.60 15.71
C GLY A 443 -0.58 -13.72 16.67
N TYR A 444 0.14 -14.84 16.70
CA TYR A 444 -0.34 -16.11 17.27
C TYR A 444 0.35 -16.55 18.57
N LEU A 445 0.92 -15.59 19.31
CA LEU A 445 1.43 -15.87 20.65
C LEU A 445 0.27 -16.27 21.60
N VAL A 446 0.53 -17.16 22.55
CA VAL A 446 -0.43 -17.45 23.62
C VAL A 446 -0.79 -16.19 24.41
N GLU A 447 -2.07 -16.05 24.75
CA GLU A 447 -2.62 -14.84 25.39
C GLU A 447 -2.07 -14.60 26.81
N SER A 448 -1.56 -15.65 27.45
CA SER A 448 -0.91 -15.58 28.76
C SER A 448 0.46 -14.92 28.73
N GLN A 449 1.06 -14.74 27.55
CA GLN A 449 2.38 -14.14 27.37
C GLN A 449 2.31 -12.75 26.77
N ARG A 450 3.14 -11.85 27.28
CA ARG A 450 3.35 -10.51 26.72
C ARG A 450 4.81 -10.35 26.32
N VAL A 451 5.03 -9.78 25.14
CA VAL A 451 6.38 -9.53 24.62
C VAL A 451 6.97 -8.27 25.23
N SER A 452 8.17 -8.40 25.80
CA SER A 452 9.02 -7.25 26.12
C SER A 452 10.02 -7.02 25.00
N LYS A 453 9.87 -5.90 24.29
CA LYS A 453 10.61 -5.62 23.06
C LYS A 453 12.10 -5.39 23.33
N ASN A 454 12.96 -6.00 22.51
CA ASN A 454 14.40 -5.76 22.44
C ASN A 454 15.20 -6.02 23.74
N GLN A 455 14.64 -6.77 24.70
CA GLN A 455 15.33 -7.15 25.93
C GLN A 455 15.06 -8.61 26.28
N TYR A 456 15.99 -9.23 26.99
CA TYR A 456 15.81 -10.60 27.46
C TYR A 456 14.76 -10.64 28.58
N GLN A 457 13.77 -11.52 28.43
CA GLN A 457 12.74 -11.79 29.41
C GLN A 457 12.65 -13.30 29.66
N MET A 458 12.40 -13.69 30.90
CA MET A 458 12.11 -15.07 31.25
C MET A 458 10.62 -15.36 31.02
N TYR A 459 10.32 -16.36 30.20
CA TYR A 459 8.96 -16.83 29.90
C TYR A 459 8.69 -18.17 30.61
N ALA A 460 7.55 -18.26 31.29
CA ALA A 460 7.08 -19.50 31.89
C ALA A 460 6.25 -20.32 30.89
N ALA A 461 6.26 -21.64 31.06
CA ALA A 461 5.40 -22.53 30.31
C ALA A 461 3.91 -22.17 30.53
N PRO A 462 3.11 -22.04 29.46
CA PRO A 462 1.69 -21.72 29.62
C PRO A 462 0.93 -22.93 30.17
N PRO A 463 -0.20 -22.71 30.87
CA PRO A 463 -1.05 -23.80 31.37
C PRO A 463 -1.70 -24.62 30.24
N SER A 464 -1.87 -24.01 29.06
CA SER A 464 -2.35 -24.67 27.85
C SER A 464 -1.78 -23.97 26.61
N LEU A 465 -1.64 -24.74 25.53
CA LEU A 465 -1.22 -24.25 24.23
C LEU A 465 -2.35 -24.51 23.21
N PRO A 466 -3.19 -23.51 22.88
CA PRO A 466 -4.26 -23.66 21.89
C PRO A 466 -3.73 -23.99 20.49
N LEU A 467 -4.57 -24.60 19.66
CA LEU A 467 -4.24 -24.90 18.26
C LEU A 467 -3.90 -23.61 17.48
N HIS A 468 -2.95 -23.73 16.55
CA HIS A 468 -2.42 -22.65 15.71
C HIS A 468 -1.68 -21.54 16.48
N ARG A 469 -1.20 -21.83 17.68
CA ARG A 469 -0.48 -20.88 18.53
C ARG A 469 0.87 -21.39 18.98
N PHE A 470 1.68 -20.46 19.47
CA PHE A 470 3.00 -20.75 20.01
C PHE A 470 3.26 -20.07 21.35
N ALA A 471 4.22 -20.62 22.09
CA ALA A 471 4.68 -20.09 23.36
C ALA A 471 6.19 -20.20 23.51
N PHE A 472 6.78 -19.15 24.09
CA PHE A 472 8.19 -19.14 24.50
C PHE A 472 8.34 -19.69 25.92
N VAL A 473 9.40 -20.44 26.19
CA VAL A 473 9.76 -20.89 27.55
C VAL A 473 11.25 -20.67 27.76
N GLY A 474 11.64 -20.17 28.93
CA GLY A 474 13.04 -19.80 29.22
C GLY A 474 13.34 -18.34 28.88
N SER A 475 14.63 -18.01 28.77
CA SER A 475 15.06 -16.63 28.51
C SER A 475 15.12 -16.33 27.01
N TRP A 476 14.35 -15.32 26.58
CA TRP A 476 14.22 -14.93 25.19
C TRP A 476 14.35 -13.42 25.02
N LYS A 477 15.03 -12.99 23.95
CA LYS A 477 15.00 -11.61 23.46
C LYS A 477 14.18 -11.57 22.17
N ILE A 478 13.07 -10.84 22.17
CA ILE A 478 12.22 -10.69 20.99
C ILE A 478 12.50 -9.33 20.34
N GLU A 479 12.97 -9.36 19.11
CA GLU A 479 13.26 -8.19 18.28
C GLU A 479 12.18 -8.01 17.21
N LYS A 480 12.38 -7.01 16.34
CA LYS A 480 11.39 -6.58 15.35
C LYS A 480 10.91 -7.73 14.46
N GLU A 481 11.85 -8.46 13.85
CA GLU A 481 11.57 -9.52 12.88
C GLU A 481 11.90 -10.92 13.40
N ARG A 482 12.56 -11.03 14.57
CA ARG A 482 13.11 -12.30 15.07
C ARG A 482 13.00 -12.49 16.58
N ALA A 483 13.11 -13.74 17.02
CA ALA A 483 13.25 -14.16 18.41
C ALA A 483 14.60 -14.85 18.64
N MET A 484 15.24 -14.54 19.77
CA MET A 484 16.58 -15.05 20.13
C MET A 484 16.51 -15.77 21.49
N PRO A 485 16.65 -17.10 21.53
CA PRO A 485 16.70 -17.87 22.76
C PRO A 485 18.08 -17.82 23.41
N LYS A 486 18.10 -17.97 24.74
CA LYS A 486 19.28 -18.47 25.45
C LYS A 486 19.32 -20.00 25.47
N LYS A 487 20.51 -20.56 25.66
CA LYS A 487 20.70 -21.99 25.90
C LYS A 487 19.77 -22.49 27.02
N GLY A 488 19.06 -23.58 26.75
CA GLY A 488 18.07 -24.20 27.64
C GLY A 488 16.66 -23.60 27.52
N ALA A 489 16.46 -22.56 26.72
CA ALA A 489 15.12 -22.10 26.37
C ALA A 489 14.45 -23.09 25.39
N SER A 490 13.12 -23.01 25.28
CA SER A 490 12.35 -23.76 24.30
C SER A 490 11.22 -22.96 23.67
N LEU A 491 10.82 -23.38 22.47
CA LEU A 491 9.69 -22.84 21.70
C LEU A 491 8.71 -24.00 21.46
N SER A 492 7.46 -23.82 21.85
CA SER A 492 6.40 -24.80 21.59
C SER A 492 5.39 -24.24 20.58
N LEU A 493 5.06 -25.04 19.56
CA LEU A 493 4.16 -24.71 18.46
C LEU A 493 3.05 -25.78 18.41
N HIS A 494 1.79 -25.40 18.55
CA HIS A 494 0.67 -26.32 18.32
C HIS A 494 0.10 -26.06 16.92
N PHE A 495 0.25 -27.03 16.04
CA PHE A 495 -0.04 -26.88 14.62
C PHE A 495 -0.91 -28.04 14.11
N GLU A 496 -1.65 -27.75 13.04
CA GLU A 496 -2.30 -28.70 12.16
C GLU A 496 -1.74 -28.56 10.74
N ALA A 497 -0.88 -29.50 10.36
CA ALA A 497 -0.22 -29.59 9.07
C ALA A 497 0.43 -30.97 8.88
N LYS A 498 0.97 -31.23 7.69
CA LYS A 498 1.76 -32.43 7.41
C LYS A 498 3.26 -32.15 7.58
N ASP A 499 3.72 -31.03 7.06
CA ASP A 499 5.11 -30.62 7.11
C ASP A 499 5.28 -29.35 7.95
N VAL A 500 6.38 -29.26 8.70
CA VAL A 500 6.73 -28.06 9.49
C VAL A 500 8.09 -27.56 9.10
N PHE A 501 8.16 -26.26 8.84
CA PHE A 501 9.36 -25.55 8.46
C PHE A 501 9.60 -24.38 9.40
N LEU A 502 10.87 -24.00 9.54
CA LEU A 502 11.26 -22.87 10.38
C LEU A 502 12.44 -22.14 9.76
N VAL A 503 12.29 -20.82 9.63
CA VAL A 503 13.35 -19.93 9.17
C VAL A 503 14.26 -19.63 10.35
N MET A 504 15.52 -20.06 10.25
CA MET A 504 16.52 -19.89 11.30
C MET A 504 17.84 -19.40 10.73
N ARG A 505 18.61 -18.77 11.62
CA ARG A 505 19.98 -18.35 11.39
C ARG A 505 20.81 -18.61 12.65
N SER A 506 22.11 -18.82 12.49
CA SER A 506 23.06 -18.83 13.59
C SER A 506 24.06 -17.69 13.46
N GLN A 507 24.34 -17.01 14.59
CA GLN A 507 25.46 -16.07 14.73
C GLN A 507 26.79 -16.81 14.96
N ALA A 508 26.74 -18.09 15.33
CA ALA A 508 27.89 -18.97 15.45
C ALA A 508 28.11 -19.75 14.15
N SER A 509 29.23 -20.46 14.04
CA SER A 509 29.49 -21.34 12.89
C SER A 509 28.44 -22.45 12.73
N ALA A 510 27.89 -22.94 13.85
CA ALA A 510 26.77 -23.87 13.88
C ALA A 510 26.15 -23.86 15.28
N SER A 511 24.82 -23.94 15.36
CA SER A 511 24.09 -24.09 16.62
C SER A 511 23.09 -25.25 16.53
N LYS A 512 22.86 -25.95 17.65
CA LYS A 512 22.02 -27.15 17.68
C LYS A 512 20.68 -26.88 18.35
N VAL A 513 19.62 -27.42 17.76
CA VAL A 513 18.27 -27.40 18.31
C VAL A 513 17.76 -28.83 18.38
N ARG A 514 17.33 -29.27 19.56
CA ARG A 514 16.66 -30.55 19.72
C ARG A 514 15.19 -30.38 19.38
N VAL A 515 14.66 -31.31 18.59
CA VAL A 515 13.30 -31.29 18.09
C VAL A 515 12.52 -32.43 18.72
N LEU A 516 11.38 -32.09 19.33
CA LEU A 516 10.44 -33.04 19.91
C LEU A 516 9.06 -32.85 19.29
N LEU A 517 8.36 -33.94 19.02
CA LEU A 517 6.97 -33.93 18.59
C LEU A 517 6.14 -34.66 19.65
N ASN A 518 5.12 -33.99 20.19
CA ASN A 518 4.29 -34.49 21.29
C ASN A 518 5.15 -35.01 22.46
N GLU A 519 6.13 -34.20 22.88
CA GLU A 519 7.09 -34.48 23.97
C GLU A 519 8.05 -35.66 23.73
N LYS A 520 8.04 -36.26 22.54
CA LYS A 520 8.92 -37.36 22.17
C LYS A 520 9.96 -36.92 21.14
N PRO A 521 11.20 -37.41 21.19
CA PRO A 521 12.17 -37.18 20.13
C PRO A 521 11.62 -37.63 18.78
N VAL A 522 11.88 -36.84 17.74
CA VAL A 522 11.45 -37.14 16.38
C VAL A 522 12.17 -38.39 15.86
N ASP A 523 11.43 -39.39 15.41
CA ASP A 523 11.98 -40.62 14.83
C ASP A 523 12.28 -40.48 13.33
N GLN A 524 12.94 -41.48 12.74
CA GLN A 524 13.33 -41.45 11.32
C GLN A 524 12.15 -41.39 10.33
N LYS A 525 10.94 -41.80 10.73
CA LYS A 525 9.76 -41.82 9.86
C LYS A 525 9.10 -40.45 9.77
N ILE A 526 9.25 -39.62 10.80
CA ILE A 526 8.61 -38.29 10.89
C ILE A 526 9.60 -37.12 10.80
N GLN A 527 10.91 -37.40 10.78
CA GLN A 527 11.94 -36.36 10.68
C GLN A 527 11.95 -35.68 9.30
N GLY A 528 12.03 -34.36 9.28
CA GLY A 528 12.33 -33.59 8.09
C GLY A 528 13.78 -33.75 7.63
N GLU A 529 14.07 -33.29 6.42
CA GLU A 529 15.38 -33.49 5.76
C GLU A 529 16.57 -32.89 6.54
N ASP A 530 16.32 -31.88 7.37
CA ASP A 530 17.37 -31.18 8.12
C ASP A 530 17.61 -31.76 9.53
N ILE A 531 16.84 -32.76 9.95
CA ILE A 531 17.00 -33.40 11.26
C ILE A 531 17.88 -34.65 11.15
N LYS A 532 18.84 -34.75 12.07
CA LYS A 532 19.67 -35.93 12.28
C LYS A 532 19.65 -36.30 13.76
N ASN A 533 19.18 -37.51 14.07
CA ASN A 533 19.08 -38.02 15.45
C ASN A 533 18.26 -37.09 16.38
N GLY A 534 17.16 -36.54 15.88
CA GLY A 534 16.28 -35.62 16.65
C GLY A 534 16.88 -34.22 16.88
N VAL A 535 17.98 -33.88 16.20
CA VAL A 535 18.64 -32.57 16.30
C VAL A 535 18.78 -31.95 14.91
N VAL A 536 18.44 -30.67 14.79
CA VAL A 536 18.76 -29.84 13.62
C VAL A 536 20.01 -29.01 13.94
N THR A 537 20.92 -28.93 12.97
CA THR A 537 22.12 -28.08 13.05
C THR A 537 21.89 -26.86 12.16
N VAL A 538 21.87 -25.68 12.77
CA VAL A 538 21.65 -24.38 12.11
C VAL A 538 23.00 -23.75 11.80
N SER A 539 23.37 -23.74 10.51
CA SER A 539 24.64 -23.19 9.99
C SER A 539 24.45 -22.13 8.91
N ASP A 540 23.31 -22.16 8.22
CA ASP A 540 22.99 -21.30 7.09
C ASP A 540 21.76 -20.43 7.40
N ASP A 541 21.69 -19.27 6.74
CA ASP A 541 20.53 -18.37 6.76
C ASP A 541 19.47 -18.92 5.79
N ARG A 542 18.58 -19.81 6.24
CA ARG A 542 17.58 -20.45 5.36
C ARG A 542 16.36 -21.00 6.10
N LEU A 543 15.41 -21.49 5.31
CA LEU A 543 14.33 -22.35 5.79
C LEU A 543 14.86 -23.77 6.10
N TYR A 544 14.55 -24.28 7.29
CA TYR A 544 14.86 -25.64 7.73
C TYR A 544 13.59 -26.50 7.75
N LYS A 545 13.67 -27.71 7.21
CA LYS A 545 12.59 -28.70 7.15
C LYS A 545 12.66 -29.59 8.40
N LEU A 546 11.76 -29.35 9.35
CA LEU A 546 11.82 -29.97 10.68
C LEU A 546 10.99 -31.26 10.75
N ILE A 547 9.72 -31.23 10.34
CA ILE A 547 8.82 -32.38 10.47
C ILE A 547 8.25 -32.73 9.10
N ARG A 548 8.09 -34.03 8.84
CA ARG A 548 7.40 -34.57 7.66
C ARG A 548 6.53 -35.75 8.05
N LEU A 549 5.22 -35.54 8.14
CA LEU A 549 4.24 -36.58 8.50
C LEU A 549 3.70 -37.31 7.26
N SER A 550 3.10 -38.48 7.45
CA SER A 550 2.42 -39.21 6.37
C SER A 550 1.12 -38.52 5.94
N SER A 551 0.45 -37.85 6.88
CA SER A 551 -0.83 -37.15 6.68
C SER A 551 -0.89 -35.90 7.57
N SER A 552 -1.69 -34.92 7.17
CA SER A 552 -1.94 -33.73 7.99
C SER A 552 -2.63 -34.12 9.30
N GLY A 553 -2.21 -33.52 10.41
CA GLY A 553 -2.73 -33.82 11.74
C GLY A 553 -2.38 -32.73 12.76
N SER A 554 -3.05 -32.76 13.91
CA SER A 554 -2.82 -31.82 15.01
C SER A 554 -1.73 -32.35 15.96
N HIS A 555 -0.65 -31.58 16.14
CA HIS A 555 0.51 -31.96 16.93
C HIS A 555 1.14 -30.76 17.64
N VAL A 556 1.92 -31.03 18.68
CA VAL A 556 2.74 -30.03 19.37
C VAL A 556 4.21 -30.28 19.04
N LEU A 557 4.85 -29.33 18.38
CA LEU A 557 6.30 -29.30 18.14
C LEU A 557 6.97 -28.51 19.27
N THR A 558 7.98 -29.08 19.90
CA THR A 558 8.82 -28.39 20.88
C THR A 558 10.26 -28.37 20.39
N LEU A 559 10.86 -27.18 20.40
CA LEU A 559 12.24 -26.93 20.01
C LEU A 559 13.02 -26.51 21.24
N GLU A 560 14.03 -27.28 21.63
CA GLU A 560 14.93 -26.95 22.75
C GLU A 560 16.28 -26.47 22.20
N PHE A 561 16.67 -25.27 22.61
CA PHE A 561 17.88 -24.61 22.11
C PHE A 561 19.09 -25.03 22.95
N LEU A 562 20.01 -25.79 22.35
CA LEU A 562 21.17 -26.37 23.05
C LEU A 562 22.35 -25.40 23.12
N ASP A 563 22.36 -24.42 22.23
CA ASP A 563 23.39 -23.40 22.07
C ASP A 563 22.75 -21.99 22.06
N ASP A 564 23.57 -20.99 22.37
CA ASP A 564 23.19 -19.57 22.20
C ASP A 564 23.38 -19.12 20.73
N GLY A 565 22.92 -17.91 20.43
CA GLY A 565 23.22 -17.25 19.15
C GLY A 565 22.36 -17.70 17.97
N ILE A 566 21.24 -18.39 18.24
CA ILE A 566 20.24 -18.72 17.23
C ILE A 566 19.27 -17.55 17.08
N GLU A 567 18.88 -17.26 15.84
CA GLU A 567 17.83 -16.32 15.48
C GLU A 567 16.71 -17.09 14.78
N LEU A 568 15.47 -16.89 15.22
CA LEU A 568 14.28 -17.50 14.65
C LEU A 568 13.34 -16.44 14.11
N TYR A 569 12.77 -16.66 12.92
CA TYR A 569 11.99 -15.64 12.22
C TYR A 569 10.52 -16.01 12.09
N ALA A 570 10.23 -17.06 11.33
CA ALA A 570 8.86 -17.53 11.09
C ALA A 570 8.80 -19.05 10.93
N SER A 571 7.72 -19.65 11.41
CA SER A 571 7.38 -21.05 11.13
C SER A 571 6.28 -21.13 10.08
N THR A 572 6.51 -21.95 9.06
CA THR A 572 5.57 -22.18 7.95
C THR A 572 5.25 -23.67 7.84
N PHE A 573 4.23 -24.00 7.05
CA PHE A 573 3.62 -25.34 7.04
C PHE A 573 3.36 -25.85 5.62
N GLY A 574 3.23 -27.17 5.48
CA GLY A 574 2.94 -27.88 4.22
C GLY A 574 1.87 -28.93 4.38
#